data_AF-A0A9P3LAW7-F1
#
_entry.id   AF-A0A9P3LAW7-F1
#
_cell.length_a   1.000
_cell.length_b   1.000
_cell.length_c   1.000
_cell.angle_alpha   90.00
_cell.angle_beta   90.00
_cell.angle_gamma   90.00
#
_symmetry.space_group_name_H-M   'P 1'
#
loop_
_entity.id
_entity.type
_entity.pdbx_description
1 polymer ?
#
loop_
_entity_poly.entity_id
_entity_poly.type
_entity_poly.pdbx_seq_one_letter_code
_entity_poly.pdbx_strand_id
1 'polypeptide(L)'
;MSYATAADLPVELLCHIVQSLRTLGISGRRRSVSTHDFLAASLVCKYWSETLRVVLFRRLKLRDDYDVQFLKDLVCSPRFASSSLARPGAIKSVDLQCRADAAHTPDWIHHVYSLTVRLPTTHFKCTVRADPATSGRWNPFTATPIAPSYLRLSSLSLTGVHFASTVELGRLLACFPSMASCNCDQLTFREPHQPVVLANRALPEPRMRCLRYRISRSRGIGPTAQALLASQLAMVPARTGLDDRMWTSVLFALCDLVGPMGCEQITVDVFIGHDEPGKSDAVHVGFSPDAQPDRHATEDHAVFVAWLAAGHTRDADTTSEPSGSHIRNCSLSPLLIDLATTTLRSVDTLHVAIGISQTSLLHVLAREENDEDHRAMKEVLSSILRHGEPAGVLAAQMLVLTCACEGSKITVTTHDILSMPWAFTVDGATVFLDPGEQAEWLMRDSCRGSRDEYLRDLAAERARKTLQYGSPSAGNPRQPGEWKRKIRRVFGSFRRDSRDPR
;
A
#
# COMPACT_ATOMS: atom_id res chain seq x y z
N MET A 1 47.55 28.05 -28.52
CA MET A 1 46.41 27.18 -28.17
C MET A 1 46.03 27.51 -26.73
N SER A 2 44.79 27.91 -26.46
CA SER A 2 44.32 28.19 -25.09
C SER A 2 44.15 26.86 -24.36
N TYR A 3 44.67 26.75 -23.14
CA TYR A 3 44.51 25.53 -22.34
C TYR A 3 43.05 25.44 -21.87
N ALA A 4 42.40 24.31 -22.13
CA ALA A 4 41.06 24.06 -21.59
C ALA A 4 41.14 24.02 -20.06
N THR A 5 40.36 24.88 -19.43
CA THR A 5 40.22 24.96 -17.97
C THR A 5 38.94 24.26 -17.53
N ALA A 6 38.84 23.93 -16.24
CA ALA A 6 37.60 23.38 -15.67
C ALA A 6 36.41 24.37 -15.74
N ALA A 7 36.65 25.66 -16.03
CA ALA A 7 35.60 26.64 -16.28
C ALA A 7 34.99 26.51 -17.69
N ASP A 8 35.68 25.84 -18.61
CA ASP A 8 35.22 25.61 -19.99
C ASP A 8 34.31 24.38 -20.11
N LEU A 9 34.03 23.69 -19.00
CA LEU A 9 33.09 22.57 -18.98
C LEU A 9 31.65 23.06 -19.21
N PRO A 10 30.93 22.51 -20.20
CA PRO A 10 29.50 22.73 -20.37
C PRO A 10 28.71 22.43 -19.09
N VAL A 11 27.65 23.20 -18.85
CA VAL A 11 26.83 23.11 -17.64
C VAL A 11 26.19 21.72 -17.51
N GLU A 12 25.91 21.07 -18.63
CA GLU A 12 25.37 19.71 -18.72
C GLU A 12 26.37 18.70 -18.19
N LEU A 13 27.66 18.82 -18.56
CA LEU A 13 28.71 17.93 -18.06
C LEU A 13 28.96 18.16 -16.58
N LEU A 14 28.99 19.41 -16.12
CA LEU A 14 29.13 19.72 -14.69
C LEU A 14 27.95 19.17 -13.89
N CYS A 15 26.72 19.33 -14.39
CA CYS A 15 25.52 18.74 -13.80
C CYS A 15 25.59 17.21 -13.77
N HIS A 16 26.07 16.56 -14.84
CA HIS A 16 26.24 15.12 -14.90
C HIS A 16 27.27 14.63 -13.88
N ILE A 17 28.45 15.27 -13.80
CA ILE A 17 29.48 14.96 -12.79
C ILE A 17 28.89 15.03 -11.38
N VAL A 18 28.18 16.11 -11.08
CA VAL A 18 27.55 16.33 -9.77
C VAL A 18 26.46 15.29 -9.47
N GLN A 19 25.66 14.92 -10.46
CA GLN A 19 24.67 13.86 -10.31
C GLN A 19 25.32 12.49 -10.09
N SER A 20 26.37 12.16 -10.86
CA SER A 20 27.14 10.93 -10.68
C SER A 20 27.79 10.84 -9.30
N LEU A 21 28.33 11.95 -8.79
CA LEU A 21 28.89 12.02 -7.43
C LEU A 21 27.81 11.78 -6.36
N ARG A 22 26.58 12.25 -6.60
CA ARG A 22 25.45 11.97 -5.69
C ARG A 22 25.01 10.52 -5.74
N THR A 23 24.91 9.91 -6.92
CA THR A 23 24.47 8.52 -7.06
C THR A 23 25.49 7.52 -6.52
N LEU A 24 26.78 7.80 -6.70
CA LEU A 24 27.87 6.97 -6.14
C LEU A 24 27.88 6.95 -4.60
N GLY A 25 27.33 7.99 -3.95
CA GLY A 25 27.17 8.02 -2.50
C GLY A 25 26.03 7.15 -1.96
N ILE A 26 25.08 6.71 -2.82
CA ILE A 26 23.92 5.92 -2.41
C ILE A 26 24.26 4.42 -2.37
N SER A 27 25.26 3.95 -3.14
CA SER A 27 25.56 2.52 -3.29
C SER A 27 26.38 1.90 -2.14
N GLY A 28 26.27 2.42 -0.92
CA GLY A 28 26.69 1.78 0.34
C GLY A 28 28.18 1.48 0.58
N ARG A 29 29.06 1.55 -0.42
CA ARG A 29 30.48 1.12 -0.31
C ARG A 29 31.53 2.21 -0.46
N ARG A 30 31.16 3.44 -0.82
CA ARG A 30 32.09 4.59 -0.91
C ARG A 30 31.59 5.74 -0.05
N ARG A 31 32.54 6.48 0.56
CA ARG A 31 32.28 7.69 1.35
C ARG A 31 31.32 8.58 0.57
N SER A 32 30.12 8.80 1.11
CA SER A 32 29.13 9.70 0.51
C SER A 32 29.79 11.06 0.32
N VAL A 33 29.78 11.59 -0.90
CA VAL A 33 30.22 12.97 -1.16
C VAL A 33 29.36 13.89 -0.29
N SER A 34 30.01 14.59 0.63
CA SER A 34 29.33 15.40 1.62
C SER A 34 28.80 16.68 0.96
N THR A 35 27.76 17.28 1.54
CA THR A 35 27.30 18.61 1.10
C THR A 35 28.44 19.65 1.16
N HIS A 36 29.42 19.45 2.05
CA HIS A 36 30.59 20.30 2.17
C HIS A 36 31.49 20.28 0.93
N ASP A 37 31.63 19.14 0.24
CA ASP A 37 32.45 19.05 -0.97
C ASP A 37 31.85 19.88 -2.11
N PHE A 38 30.52 19.89 -2.23
CA PHE A 38 29.81 20.75 -3.18
C PHE A 38 29.88 22.23 -2.79
N LEU A 39 29.87 22.55 -1.49
CA LEU A 39 30.07 23.91 -1.02
C LEU A 39 31.46 24.42 -1.37
N ALA A 40 32.51 23.64 -1.13
CA ALA A 40 33.88 24.00 -1.50
C ALA A 40 34.01 24.24 -3.02
N ALA A 41 33.45 23.34 -3.83
CA ALA A 41 33.43 23.50 -5.29
C ALA A 41 32.64 24.75 -5.75
N SER A 42 31.61 25.15 -5.02
CA SER A 42 30.82 26.36 -5.32
C SER A 42 31.58 27.67 -5.07
N LEU A 43 32.70 27.63 -4.35
CA LEU A 43 33.55 28.78 -4.06
C LEU A 43 34.66 29.00 -5.09
N VAL A 44 34.84 28.07 -6.05
CA VAL A 44 35.94 28.14 -7.03
C VAL A 44 35.81 29.36 -7.94
N CYS A 45 34.65 29.57 -8.54
CA CYS A 45 34.36 30.75 -9.36
C CYS A 45 32.86 30.98 -9.48
N LYS A 46 32.47 32.14 -10.04
CA LYS A 46 31.06 32.52 -10.21
C LYS A 46 30.24 31.48 -10.99
N TYR A 47 30.80 30.94 -12.07
CA TYR A 47 30.14 29.94 -12.92
C TYR A 47 29.81 28.66 -12.16
N TRP A 48 30.79 28.14 -11.41
CA TRP A 48 30.61 26.97 -10.54
C TRP A 48 29.62 27.26 -9.42
N SER A 49 29.69 28.45 -8.80
CA SER A 49 28.74 28.88 -7.78
C SER A 49 27.30 28.85 -8.30
N GLU A 50 27.02 29.47 -9.46
CA GLU A 50 25.67 29.56 -10.00
C GLU A 50 25.09 28.20 -10.39
N THR A 51 25.93 27.33 -10.95
CA THR A 51 25.55 25.97 -11.35
C THR A 51 25.31 25.07 -10.15
N LEU A 52 26.25 25.05 -9.20
CA LEU A 52 26.17 24.22 -8.00
C LEU A 52 25.12 24.71 -7.01
N ARG A 53 24.74 25.99 -7.03
CA ARG A 53 23.69 26.53 -6.15
C ARG A 53 22.35 25.82 -6.38
N VAL A 54 21.94 25.59 -7.63
CA VAL A 54 20.70 24.84 -7.92
C VAL A 54 20.77 23.43 -7.36
N VAL A 55 21.93 22.80 -7.44
CA VAL A 55 22.18 21.46 -6.91
C VAL A 55 22.09 21.46 -5.39
N LEU A 56 22.80 22.36 -4.72
CA LEU A 56 22.89 22.50 -3.26
C LEU A 56 21.52 22.79 -2.63
N PHE A 57 20.75 23.69 -3.24
CA PHE A 57 19.44 24.13 -2.73
C PHE A 57 18.27 23.31 -3.27
N ARG A 58 18.54 22.24 -4.04
CA ARG A 58 17.48 21.39 -4.61
C ARG A 58 16.57 20.77 -3.55
N ARG A 59 17.13 20.44 -2.39
CA ARG A 59 16.42 19.90 -1.23
C ARG A 59 16.87 20.67 0.00
N LEU A 60 15.97 21.44 0.60
CA LEU A 60 16.24 22.20 1.81
C LEU A 60 15.61 21.51 3.00
N LYS A 61 16.24 21.65 4.16
CA LYS A 61 15.77 21.12 5.43
C LYS A 61 15.77 22.27 6.43
N LEU A 62 14.59 22.70 6.85
CA LEU A 62 14.40 23.84 7.75
C LEU A 62 14.07 23.28 9.13
N ARG A 63 14.91 23.57 10.12
CA ARG A 63 14.86 22.94 11.44
C ARG A 63 14.11 23.75 12.48
N ASP A 64 14.04 25.05 12.27
CA ASP A 64 13.51 26.03 13.21
C ASP A 64 12.90 27.24 12.46
N ASP A 65 12.42 28.20 13.24
CA ASP A 65 11.84 29.45 12.76
C ASP A 65 12.86 30.32 12.02
N TYR A 66 14.11 30.33 12.48
CA TYR A 66 15.19 31.08 11.86
C TYR A 66 15.45 30.61 10.43
N ASP A 67 15.55 29.29 10.21
CA ASP A 67 15.73 28.71 8.87
C ASP A 67 14.58 29.11 7.92
N VAL A 68 13.34 29.10 8.43
CA VAL A 68 12.14 29.46 7.67
C VAL A 68 12.13 30.94 7.32
N GLN A 69 12.45 31.80 8.29
CA GLN A 69 12.50 33.24 8.09
C GLN A 69 13.66 33.62 7.16
N PHE A 70 14.82 32.99 7.29
CA PHE A 70 15.96 33.15 6.38
C PHE A 70 15.59 32.79 4.93
N LEU A 71 14.96 31.62 4.73
CA LEU A 71 14.52 31.23 3.38
C LEU A 71 13.46 32.19 2.84
N LYS A 72 12.55 32.66 3.68
CA LYS A 72 11.53 33.63 3.31
C LYS A 72 12.15 34.96 2.89
N ASP A 73 13.11 35.47 3.64
CA ASP A 73 13.82 36.71 3.29
C ASP A 73 14.63 36.55 2.00
N LEU A 74 15.25 35.39 1.80
CA LEU A 74 15.94 35.05 0.56
C LEU A 74 14.98 35.05 -0.63
N VAL A 75 13.84 34.36 -0.54
CA VAL A 75 12.87 34.19 -1.64
C VAL A 75 12.06 35.45 -1.91
N CYS A 76 11.81 36.26 -0.87
CA CYS A 76 11.13 37.56 -1.00
C CYS A 76 12.08 38.68 -1.43
N SER A 77 13.39 38.47 -1.40
CA SER A 77 14.36 39.46 -1.87
C SER A 77 14.17 39.77 -3.35
N PRO A 78 14.23 41.04 -3.79
CA PRO A 78 14.20 41.39 -5.22
C PRO A 78 15.31 40.70 -6.03
N ARG A 79 16.43 40.37 -5.39
CA ARG A 79 17.56 39.66 -6.02
C ARG A 79 17.26 38.18 -6.28
N PHE A 80 16.24 37.61 -5.67
CA PHE A 80 15.84 36.23 -5.91
C PHE A 80 15.41 36.04 -7.36
N ALA A 81 14.63 36.98 -7.91
CA ALA A 81 14.08 36.90 -9.26
C ALA A 81 15.15 36.77 -10.36
N SER A 82 16.32 37.38 -10.16
CA SER A 82 17.47 37.27 -11.07
C SER A 82 18.42 36.12 -10.72
N SER A 83 18.17 35.40 -9.63
CA SER A 83 19.01 34.28 -9.18
C SER A 83 18.72 33.00 -9.97
N SER A 84 19.71 32.10 -10.03
CA SER A 84 19.51 30.74 -10.56
C SER A 84 18.50 29.90 -9.78
N LEU A 85 18.12 30.31 -8.56
CA LEU A 85 17.16 29.63 -7.68
C LEU A 85 15.70 30.01 -7.96
N ALA A 86 15.42 31.13 -8.63
CA ALA A 86 14.06 31.50 -9.01
C ALA A 86 13.49 30.65 -10.16
N ARG A 87 14.35 29.88 -10.84
CA ARG A 87 13.90 29.00 -11.92
C ARG A 87 12.94 27.93 -11.36
N PRO A 88 11.80 27.67 -12.02
CA PRO A 88 10.90 26.59 -11.63
C PRO A 88 11.64 25.26 -11.46
N GLY A 89 11.39 24.58 -10.35
CA GLY A 89 12.05 23.30 -10.02
C GLY A 89 13.49 23.38 -9.52
N ALA A 90 14.09 24.58 -9.41
CA ALA A 90 15.44 24.73 -8.81
C ALA A 90 15.45 24.27 -7.36
N ILE A 91 14.49 24.73 -6.55
CA ILE A 91 14.19 24.19 -5.21
C ILE A 91 13.08 23.16 -5.38
N LYS A 92 13.43 21.86 -5.41
CA LYS A 92 12.47 20.79 -5.66
C LYS A 92 11.70 20.40 -4.39
N SER A 93 12.35 20.40 -3.24
CA SER A 93 11.68 20.05 -1.97
C SER A 93 12.19 20.87 -0.79
N VAL A 94 11.29 21.14 0.14
CA VAL A 94 11.58 21.78 1.43
C VAL A 94 11.02 20.87 2.53
N ASP A 95 11.90 20.32 3.35
CA ASP A 95 11.58 19.46 4.48
C ASP A 95 11.58 20.31 5.76
N LEU A 96 10.40 20.60 6.29
CA LEU A 96 10.17 21.30 7.55
C LEU A 96 10.30 20.28 8.69
N GLN A 97 11.14 20.57 9.68
CA GLN A 97 11.21 19.80 10.91
C GLN A 97 10.62 20.61 12.05
N CYS A 98 9.49 20.15 12.57
CA CYS A 98 8.85 20.74 13.73
C CYS A 98 9.10 19.83 14.93
N ARG A 99 9.60 20.39 16.03
CA ARG A 99 9.54 19.73 17.32
C ARG A 99 8.26 20.17 18.01
N ALA A 100 7.43 19.22 18.41
CA ALA A 100 6.28 19.50 19.26
C ALA A 100 6.78 19.56 20.71
N ASP A 101 7.11 20.77 21.16
CA ASP A 101 7.37 21.05 22.57
C ASP A 101 6.06 21.47 23.24
N ALA A 102 5.84 21.02 24.48
CA ALA A 102 4.66 21.37 25.27
C ALA A 102 4.57 22.88 25.56
N ALA A 103 5.71 23.58 25.57
CA ALA A 103 5.74 24.99 25.92
C ALA A 103 5.43 25.93 24.74
N HIS A 104 5.84 25.58 23.51
CA HIS A 104 5.82 26.50 22.37
C HIS A 104 5.41 25.75 21.10
N THR A 105 4.18 25.96 20.67
CA THR A 105 3.77 25.57 19.32
C THR A 105 4.55 26.44 18.32
N PRO A 106 5.10 25.89 17.22
CA PRO A 106 5.87 26.69 16.28
C PRO A 106 4.96 27.71 15.58
N ASP A 107 4.99 28.95 16.08
CA ASP A 107 4.20 30.06 15.55
C ASP A 107 4.53 30.34 14.09
N TRP A 108 5.68 29.89 13.57
CA TRP A 108 6.15 30.18 12.22
C TRP A 108 5.48 29.39 11.09
N ILE A 109 4.57 28.43 11.36
CA ILE A 109 3.96 27.63 10.27
C ILE A 109 3.20 28.51 9.26
N HIS A 110 2.65 29.64 9.72
CA HIS A 110 2.01 30.62 8.83
C HIS A 110 3.01 31.32 7.89
N HIS A 111 4.31 31.38 8.22
CA HIS A 111 5.34 31.88 7.29
C HIS A 111 5.58 30.93 6.12
N VAL A 112 5.37 29.62 6.30
CA VAL A 112 5.48 28.63 5.23
C VAL A 112 4.49 28.91 4.10
N TYR A 113 3.32 29.48 4.40
CA TYR A 113 2.37 29.90 3.38
C TYR A 113 3.01 30.85 2.36
N SER A 114 3.73 31.87 2.82
CA SER A 114 4.41 32.82 1.92
C SER A 114 5.43 32.12 0.99
N LEU A 115 6.13 31.11 1.52
CA LEU A 115 7.04 30.28 0.74
C LEU A 115 6.29 29.46 -0.31
N THR A 116 5.15 28.86 0.03
CA THR A 116 4.36 28.06 -0.92
C THR A 116 3.79 28.87 -2.09
N VAL A 117 3.51 30.16 -1.87
CA VAL A 117 3.06 31.08 -2.92
C VAL A 117 4.23 31.43 -3.85
N ARG A 118 5.42 31.70 -3.30
CA ARG A 118 6.60 32.09 -4.08
C ARG A 118 7.32 30.94 -4.75
N LEU A 119 7.15 29.72 -4.24
CA LEU A 119 7.77 28.50 -4.73
C LEU A 119 6.70 27.50 -5.21
N PRO A 120 5.94 27.82 -6.27
CA PRO A 120 4.74 27.08 -6.63
C PRO A 120 5.00 25.65 -7.15
N THR A 121 6.23 25.33 -7.55
CA THR A 121 6.62 23.99 -8.02
C THR A 121 7.31 23.15 -6.95
N THR A 122 7.49 23.70 -5.74
CA THR A 122 8.26 23.06 -4.68
C THR A 122 7.38 22.14 -3.85
N HIS A 123 7.87 20.94 -3.56
CA HIS A 123 7.20 20.00 -2.66
C HIS A 123 7.57 20.31 -1.21
N PHE A 124 6.61 20.80 -0.43
CA PHE A 124 6.80 21.00 1.00
C PHE A 124 6.43 19.71 1.74
N LYS A 125 7.33 19.26 2.60
CA LYS A 125 7.13 18.12 3.50
C LYS A 125 7.27 18.60 4.92
N CYS A 126 6.34 18.25 5.80
CA CYS A 126 6.40 18.60 7.21
C CYS A 126 6.61 17.33 8.03
N THR A 127 7.60 17.34 8.93
CA THR A 127 7.85 16.28 9.89
C THR A 127 7.74 16.85 11.29
N VAL A 128 6.70 16.47 12.02
CA VAL A 128 6.47 16.83 13.41
C VAL A 128 6.87 15.66 14.29
N ARG A 129 7.75 15.92 15.26
CA ARG A 129 8.15 14.93 16.27
C ARG A 129 7.89 15.52 17.65
N ALA A 130 7.08 14.82 18.45
CA ALA A 130 6.98 15.11 19.87
C ALA A 130 8.03 14.30 20.64
N ASP A 131 8.58 14.88 21.70
CA ASP A 131 9.41 14.14 22.63
C ASP A 131 8.50 13.27 23.52
N PRO A 132 8.73 11.96 23.66
CA PRO A 132 7.92 11.09 24.51
C PRO A 132 7.86 11.54 25.97
N ALA A 133 8.85 12.29 26.48
CA ALA A 133 8.86 12.80 27.84
C ALA A 133 7.87 13.97 28.04
N THR A 134 7.64 14.75 26.98
CA THR A 134 6.73 15.88 27.00
C THR A 134 5.50 15.49 26.19
N SER A 135 4.40 15.12 26.86
CA SER A 135 3.09 14.86 26.22
C SER A 135 2.50 16.14 25.61
N GLY A 136 3.24 16.78 24.70
CA GLY A 136 2.95 18.04 24.06
C GLY A 136 1.82 17.84 23.06
N ARG A 137 0.72 18.56 23.28
CA ARG A 137 -0.34 18.67 22.29
C ARG A 137 0.18 19.55 21.16
N TRP A 138 0.31 19.00 19.95
CA TRP A 138 0.61 19.81 18.79
C TRP A 138 -0.68 20.34 18.19
N ASN A 139 -0.90 21.65 18.27
CA ASN A 139 -2.02 22.31 17.62
C ASN A 139 -1.52 23.54 16.83
N PRO A 140 -1.15 23.37 15.55
CA PRO A 140 -0.60 24.46 14.75
C PRO A 140 -1.59 25.62 14.52
N PHE A 141 -2.85 25.49 14.92
CA PHE A 141 -3.91 26.45 14.63
C PHE A 141 -4.43 27.19 15.87
N THR A 142 -3.88 26.97 17.07
CA THR A 142 -4.22 27.81 18.23
C THR A 142 -3.95 29.29 17.96
N ALA A 143 -2.94 29.59 17.14
CA ALA A 143 -2.52 30.96 16.83
C ALA A 143 -3.22 31.57 15.62
N THR A 144 -3.95 30.80 14.79
CA THR A 144 -4.55 31.31 13.55
C THR A 144 -6.03 30.96 13.43
N PRO A 145 -6.96 31.94 13.54
CA PRO A 145 -8.40 31.71 13.44
C PRO A 145 -8.90 31.38 12.01
N ILE A 146 -8.03 31.40 11.01
CA ILE A 146 -8.39 31.22 9.60
C ILE A 146 -7.98 29.82 9.15
N ALA A 147 -8.95 29.05 8.66
CA ALA A 147 -8.72 27.73 8.06
C ALA A 147 -7.63 27.83 6.98
N PRO A 148 -6.47 27.18 7.13
CA PRO A 148 -5.33 27.34 6.24
C PRO A 148 -5.46 26.46 5.00
N SER A 149 -6.59 26.54 4.30
CA SER A 149 -6.83 25.87 3.02
C SER A 149 -5.79 26.22 1.93
N TYR A 150 -4.88 27.15 2.22
CA TYR A 150 -3.85 27.63 1.33
C TYR A 150 -2.46 27.02 1.55
N LEU A 151 -2.21 26.28 2.64
CA LEU A 151 -0.87 25.72 2.86
C LEU A 151 -0.65 24.50 1.97
N ARG A 152 0.27 24.63 1.01
CA ARG A 152 0.58 23.56 0.06
C ARG A 152 1.58 22.55 0.62
N LEU A 153 1.15 21.73 1.57
CA LEU A 153 1.92 20.56 2.01
C LEU A 153 1.65 19.37 1.10
N SER A 154 2.72 18.73 0.63
CA SER A 154 2.66 17.50 -0.17
C SER A 154 2.80 16.25 0.70
N SER A 155 3.52 16.34 1.81
CA SER A 155 3.69 15.24 2.75
C SER A 155 3.65 15.75 4.19
N LEU A 156 2.98 15.02 5.07
CA LEU A 156 3.02 15.22 6.51
C LEU A 156 3.51 13.95 7.19
N SER A 157 4.39 14.08 8.17
CA SER A 157 4.84 12.98 9.03
C SER A 157 4.66 13.42 10.48
N LEU A 158 3.85 12.72 11.24
CA LEU A 158 3.59 12.95 12.66
C LEU A 158 4.18 11.77 13.43
N THR A 159 5.03 12.04 14.42
CA THR A 159 5.62 11.00 15.26
C THR A 159 5.48 11.37 16.73
N GLY A 160 4.87 10.48 17.53
CA GLY A 160 4.71 10.66 18.98
C GLY A 160 3.68 11.73 19.38
N VAL A 161 2.91 12.26 18.43
CA VAL A 161 2.02 13.41 18.67
C VAL A 161 0.75 12.98 19.43
N HIS A 162 0.33 13.80 20.40
CA HIS A 162 -0.89 13.60 21.18
C HIS A 162 -2.04 14.47 20.66
N PHE A 163 -3.18 13.82 20.38
CA PHE A 163 -4.43 14.44 19.99
C PHE A 163 -5.51 14.20 21.06
N ALA A 164 -6.44 15.15 21.20
CA ALA A 164 -7.61 14.97 22.04
C ALA A 164 -8.51 13.86 21.48
N SER A 165 -8.72 13.83 20.16
CA SER A 165 -9.51 12.80 19.49
C SER A 165 -9.06 12.60 18.05
N THR A 166 -9.53 11.51 17.43
CA THR A 166 -9.33 11.22 16.00
C THR A 166 -9.94 12.31 15.09
N VAL A 167 -10.99 13.00 15.56
CA VAL A 167 -11.60 14.15 14.88
C VAL A 167 -10.64 15.33 14.80
N GLU A 168 -9.83 15.58 15.83
CA GLU A 168 -8.80 16.64 15.81
C GLU A 168 -7.76 16.37 14.72
N LEU A 169 -7.30 15.12 14.62
CA LEU A 169 -6.40 14.69 13.54
C LEU A 169 -7.07 14.87 12.17
N GLY A 170 -8.32 14.44 12.01
CA GLY A 170 -9.06 14.62 10.76
C GLY A 170 -9.20 16.09 10.35
N ARG A 171 -9.50 16.98 11.30
CA ARG A 171 -9.56 18.43 11.08
C ARG A 171 -8.21 19.01 10.66
N LEU A 172 -7.13 18.59 11.31
CA LEU A 172 -5.77 18.99 10.96
C LEU A 172 -5.43 18.61 9.52
N LEU A 173 -5.72 17.36 9.11
CA LEU A 173 -5.41 16.88 7.77
C LEU A 173 -6.29 17.55 6.70
N ALA A 174 -7.54 17.88 7.04
CA ALA A 174 -8.43 18.63 6.17
C ALA A 174 -7.93 20.07 5.89
N CYS A 175 -6.99 20.59 6.68
CA CYS A 175 -6.33 21.87 6.39
C CYS A 175 -5.31 21.78 5.24
N PHE A 176 -4.93 20.59 4.77
CA PHE A 176 -3.90 20.40 3.76
C PHE A 176 -4.48 19.74 2.49
N PRO A 177 -5.24 20.47 1.66
CA PRO A 177 -5.89 19.90 0.48
C PRO A 177 -4.90 19.38 -0.57
N SER A 178 -3.63 19.82 -0.52
CA SER A 178 -2.58 19.37 -1.44
C SER A 178 -1.77 18.18 -0.93
N MET A 179 -2.15 17.59 0.19
CA MET A 179 -1.39 16.50 0.80
C MET A 179 -1.53 15.24 -0.05
N ALA A 180 -0.40 14.69 -0.47
CA ALA A 180 -0.33 13.44 -1.22
C ALA A 180 0.05 12.25 -0.32
N SER A 181 0.72 12.51 0.80
CA SER A 181 1.08 11.46 1.76
C SER A 181 1.04 11.94 3.21
N CYS A 182 0.48 11.14 4.09
CA CYS A 182 0.50 11.33 5.54
C CYS A 182 1.07 10.09 6.21
N ASN A 183 2.08 10.26 7.05
CA ASN A 183 2.62 9.21 7.90
C ASN A 183 2.38 9.58 9.36
N CYS A 184 1.68 8.72 10.09
CA CYS A 184 1.27 8.91 11.47
C CYS A 184 1.82 7.76 12.29
N ASP A 185 2.84 8.03 13.07
CA ASP A 185 3.54 7.01 13.85
C ASP A 185 3.47 7.34 15.34
N GLN A 186 3.22 6.33 16.17
CA GLN A 186 3.17 6.49 17.62
C GLN A 186 2.18 7.57 18.08
N LEU A 187 1.04 7.71 17.40
CA LEU A 187 0.02 8.67 17.82
C LEU A 187 -0.64 8.23 19.13
N THR A 188 -1.01 9.20 19.94
CA THR A 188 -1.78 8.99 21.17
C THR A 188 -3.08 9.80 21.09
N PHE A 189 -4.19 9.21 21.54
CA PHE A 189 -5.49 9.85 21.55
C PHE A 189 -6.08 9.80 22.95
N ARG A 190 -6.54 10.94 23.46
CA ARG A 190 -7.26 10.98 24.74
C ARG A 190 -8.63 10.31 24.64
N GLU A 191 -9.31 10.49 23.52
CA GLU A 191 -10.64 9.96 23.22
C GLU A 191 -10.60 9.15 21.90
N PRO A 192 -10.04 7.93 21.91
CA PRO A 192 -9.82 7.14 20.68
C PRO A 192 -11.11 6.62 20.05
N HIS A 193 -12.23 6.55 20.80
CA HIS A 193 -13.47 5.90 20.37
C HIS A 193 -14.46 6.82 19.64
N GLN A 194 -14.14 8.12 19.49
CA GLN A 194 -15.00 9.00 18.70
C GLN A 194 -14.83 8.69 17.21
N PRO A 195 -15.92 8.43 16.46
CA PRO A 195 -15.82 8.25 15.02
C PRO A 195 -15.35 9.55 14.38
N VAL A 196 -14.46 9.46 13.39
CA VAL A 196 -14.05 10.64 12.63
C VAL A 196 -15.20 11.08 11.74
N VAL A 197 -16.00 12.02 12.23
CA VAL A 197 -16.94 12.75 11.38
C VAL A 197 -16.14 13.85 10.69
N LEU A 198 -15.50 13.50 9.57
CA LEU A 198 -15.08 14.51 8.61
C LEU A 198 -16.36 15.12 8.06
N ALA A 199 -16.78 16.26 8.62
CA ALA A 199 -17.92 17.01 8.10
C ALA A 199 -17.75 17.11 6.58
N ASN A 200 -18.80 16.76 5.83
CA ASN A 200 -18.92 16.69 4.36
C ASN A 200 -18.56 18.00 3.63
N ARG A 201 -17.44 18.63 3.98
CA ARG A 201 -16.85 19.67 3.18
C ARG A 201 -16.51 18.99 1.88
N ALA A 202 -17.15 19.44 0.81
CA ALA A 202 -16.79 19.10 -0.55
C ALA A 202 -15.28 19.30 -0.66
N LEU A 203 -14.51 18.22 -0.56
CA LEU A 203 -13.08 18.34 -0.72
C LEU A 203 -12.84 18.83 -2.15
N PRO A 204 -11.87 19.73 -2.34
CA PRO A 204 -11.51 20.17 -3.67
C PRO A 204 -11.27 18.96 -4.56
N GLU A 205 -11.68 19.09 -5.83
CA GLU A 205 -11.62 18.05 -6.87
C GLU A 205 -10.41 17.12 -6.70
N PRO A 206 -10.57 15.81 -7.00
CA PRO A 206 -9.54 14.77 -6.88
C PRO A 206 -8.40 14.95 -7.89
N ARG A 207 -7.75 16.12 -7.92
CA ARG A 207 -6.56 16.40 -8.75
C ARG A 207 -5.30 15.73 -8.19
N MET A 208 -5.34 15.28 -6.93
CA MET A 208 -4.28 14.48 -6.31
C MET A 208 -4.44 13.03 -6.75
N ARG A 209 -3.59 12.60 -7.70
CA ARG A 209 -3.58 11.25 -8.28
C ARG A 209 -3.18 10.12 -7.32
N CYS A 210 -2.67 10.47 -6.14
CA CYS A 210 -2.12 9.53 -5.19
C CYS A 210 -2.28 10.10 -3.77
N LEU A 211 -3.08 9.44 -2.93
CA LEU A 211 -3.09 9.66 -1.49
C LEU A 211 -2.55 8.44 -0.79
N ARG A 212 -1.55 8.63 0.09
CA ARG A 212 -0.98 7.57 0.93
C ARG A 212 -1.13 7.91 2.41
N TYR A 213 -1.90 7.13 3.17
CA TYR A 213 -2.04 7.30 4.61
C TYR A 213 -1.46 6.09 5.32
N ARG A 214 -0.43 6.36 6.12
CA ARG A 214 0.21 5.36 6.96
C ARG A 214 -0.10 5.65 8.42
N ILE A 215 -0.69 4.69 9.13
CA ILE A 215 -0.84 4.74 10.59
C ILE A 215 -0.09 3.55 11.18
N SER A 216 0.82 3.82 12.12
CA SER A 216 1.59 2.79 12.80
C SER A 216 1.73 3.08 14.30
N ARG A 217 1.81 2.01 15.10
CA ARG A 217 2.19 2.05 16.53
C ARG A 217 1.36 3.00 17.40
N SER A 218 0.11 3.29 17.04
CA SER A 218 -0.72 4.23 17.80
C SER A 218 -1.13 3.62 19.14
N ARG A 219 -0.80 4.29 20.23
CA ARG A 219 -1.02 3.78 21.59
C ARG A 219 -2.51 3.82 21.92
N GLY A 220 -3.05 2.71 22.43
CA GLY A 220 -4.45 2.60 22.83
C GLY A 220 -5.45 2.39 21.69
N ILE A 221 -4.97 2.21 20.45
CA ILE A 221 -5.80 1.90 19.29
C ILE A 221 -5.33 0.58 18.68
N GLY A 222 -6.20 -0.43 18.69
CA GLY A 222 -5.92 -1.71 18.05
C GLY A 222 -5.82 -1.60 16.52
N PRO A 223 -5.20 -2.59 15.84
CA PRO A 223 -4.97 -2.57 14.40
C PRO A 223 -6.20 -2.25 13.55
N THR A 224 -7.35 -2.83 13.88
CA THR A 224 -8.61 -2.60 13.15
C THR A 224 -9.07 -1.15 13.24
N ALA A 225 -8.93 -0.54 14.41
CA ALA A 225 -9.27 0.87 14.59
C ALA A 225 -8.23 1.79 13.93
N GLN A 226 -6.95 1.39 13.85
CA GLN A 226 -5.94 2.11 13.05
C GLN A 226 -6.27 2.03 11.55
N ALA A 227 -6.71 0.87 11.06
CA ALA A 227 -7.11 0.69 9.66
C ALA A 227 -8.35 1.51 9.30
N LEU A 228 -9.36 1.47 10.17
CA LEU A 228 -10.56 2.29 10.02
C LEU A 228 -10.21 3.78 10.02
N LEU A 229 -9.35 4.23 10.94
CA LEU A 229 -8.88 5.62 10.99
C LEU A 229 -8.13 6.01 9.71
N ALA A 230 -7.15 5.21 9.27
CA ALA A 230 -6.38 5.46 8.06
C ALA A 230 -7.31 5.59 6.84
N SER A 231 -8.29 4.71 6.74
CA SER A 231 -9.29 4.74 5.68
C SER A 231 -10.21 5.95 5.75
N GLN A 232 -10.68 6.33 6.94
CA GLN A 232 -11.53 7.51 7.12
C GLN A 232 -10.78 8.78 6.71
N LEU A 233 -9.51 8.88 7.09
CA LEU A 233 -8.64 10.00 6.71
C LEU A 233 -8.35 10.02 5.20
N ALA A 234 -8.20 8.86 4.58
CA ALA A 234 -8.07 8.71 3.13
C ALA A 234 -9.41 8.91 2.38
N MET A 235 -10.53 8.93 3.10
CA MET A 235 -11.89 8.98 2.58
C MET A 235 -12.15 7.89 1.52
N VAL A 236 -11.70 6.67 1.80
CA VAL A 236 -11.81 5.55 0.85
C VAL A 236 -13.24 5.38 0.31
N PRO A 237 -14.30 5.32 1.15
CA PRO A 237 -15.66 5.09 0.66
C PRO A 237 -16.11 6.19 -0.32
N ALA A 238 -15.92 7.46 0.06
CA ALA A 238 -16.30 8.60 -0.78
C ALA A 238 -15.54 8.66 -2.12
N ARG A 239 -14.30 8.16 -2.17
CA ARG A 239 -13.48 8.15 -3.41
C ARG A 239 -13.77 6.96 -4.31
N THR A 240 -14.01 5.81 -3.71
CA THR A 240 -14.32 4.57 -4.44
C THR A 240 -15.80 4.45 -4.81
N GLY A 241 -16.65 5.25 -4.18
CA GLY A 241 -18.10 5.14 -4.25
C GLY A 241 -18.68 4.07 -3.32
N LEU A 242 -17.83 3.26 -2.66
CA LEU A 242 -18.23 2.16 -1.80
C LEU A 242 -19.10 2.64 -0.63
N ASP A 243 -20.10 1.84 -0.27
CA ASP A 243 -20.88 2.05 0.95
C ASP A 243 -19.97 1.92 2.20
N ASP A 244 -20.15 2.82 3.16
CA ASP A 244 -19.35 2.87 4.39
C ASP A 244 -19.40 1.54 5.16
N ARG A 245 -20.56 0.85 5.19
CA ARG A 245 -20.71 -0.42 5.91
C ARG A 245 -20.05 -1.56 5.17
N MET A 246 -20.17 -1.60 3.84
CA MET A 246 -19.47 -2.57 3.00
C MET A 246 -17.96 -2.44 3.19
N TRP A 247 -17.43 -1.23 3.02
CA TRP A 247 -16.01 -0.96 3.19
C TRP A 247 -15.51 -1.29 4.61
N THR A 248 -16.29 -0.92 5.63
CA THR A 248 -15.99 -1.25 7.02
C THR A 248 -15.91 -2.77 7.21
N SER A 249 -16.89 -3.53 6.71
CA SER A 249 -16.89 -4.99 6.77
C SER A 249 -15.66 -5.60 6.11
N VAL A 250 -15.24 -5.08 4.95
CA VAL A 250 -14.04 -5.54 4.24
C VAL A 250 -12.78 -5.26 5.05
N LEU A 251 -12.66 -4.07 5.63
CA LEU A 251 -11.54 -3.75 6.53
C LEU A 251 -11.50 -4.65 7.76
N PHE A 252 -12.64 -4.89 8.41
CA PHE A 252 -12.72 -5.81 9.55
C PHE A 252 -12.24 -7.20 9.15
N ALA A 253 -12.73 -7.73 8.03
CA ALA A 253 -12.33 -9.05 7.56
C ALA A 253 -10.83 -9.12 7.18
N LEU A 254 -10.28 -8.08 6.56
CA LEU A 254 -8.84 -7.99 6.30
C LEU A 254 -8.05 -7.93 7.61
N CYS A 255 -8.50 -7.19 8.62
CA CYS A 255 -7.85 -7.13 9.92
C CYS A 255 -7.93 -8.47 10.67
N ASP A 256 -9.06 -9.18 10.58
CA ASP A 256 -9.24 -10.52 11.16
C ASP A 256 -8.34 -11.55 10.47
N LEU A 257 -8.02 -11.36 9.19
CA LEU A 257 -7.04 -12.17 8.47
C LEU A 257 -5.63 -11.99 9.03
N VAL A 258 -5.29 -10.79 9.51
CA VAL A 258 -3.96 -10.49 10.10
C VAL A 258 -3.92 -10.74 11.62
N GLY A 259 -5.07 -10.65 12.30
CA GLY A 259 -5.20 -10.63 13.76
C GLY A 259 -4.47 -11.73 14.54
N PRO A 260 -4.43 -13.00 14.08
CA PRO A 260 -3.74 -14.07 14.78
C PRO A 260 -2.21 -13.94 14.80
N MET A 261 -1.61 -13.07 14.00
CA MET A 261 -0.15 -12.95 13.88
C MET A 261 0.53 -12.24 15.09
N GLY A 262 -0.22 -11.94 16.16
CA GLY A 262 0.35 -11.30 17.36
C GLY A 262 0.99 -9.93 17.11
N CYS A 263 0.71 -9.32 15.96
CA CYS A 263 1.32 -8.06 15.56
C CYS A 263 0.70 -6.91 16.37
N GLU A 264 1.32 -6.57 17.51
CA GLU A 264 0.95 -5.38 18.29
C GLU A 264 1.12 -4.09 17.48
N GLN A 265 1.97 -4.13 16.45
CA GLN A 265 2.29 -3.01 15.59
C GLN A 265 1.94 -3.38 14.15
N ILE A 266 0.76 -2.95 13.73
CA ILE A 266 0.36 -3.03 12.32
C ILE A 266 0.54 -1.64 11.72
N THR A 267 1.35 -1.57 10.69
CA THR A 267 1.35 -0.40 9.80
C THR A 267 0.22 -0.58 8.81
N VAL A 268 -0.78 0.29 8.84
CA VAL A 268 -1.83 0.33 7.81
C VAL A 268 -1.47 1.37 6.78
N ASP A 269 -1.22 0.94 5.56
CA ASP A 269 -0.97 1.82 4.41
C ASP A 269 -2.17 1.80 3.47
N VAL A 270 -2.92 2.91 3.43
CA VAL A 270 -4.01 3.13 2.49
C VAL A 270 -3.50 4.00 1.34
N PHE A 271 -3.38 3.40 0.17
CA PHE A 271 -3.04 4.12 -1.06
C PHE A 271 -4.23 4.16 -2.01
N ILE A 272 -4.58 5.35 -2.51
CA ILE A 272 -5.58 5.56 -3.55
C ILE A 272 -4.89 6.22 -4.73
N GLY A 273 -4.81 5.54 -5.86
CA GLY A 273 -4.29 6.12 -7.09
C GLY A 273 -4.55 5.28 -8.33
N HIS A 274 -4.21 5.86 -9.47
CA HIS A 274 -4.20 5.15 -10.75
C HIS A 274 -2.82 4.53 -10.98
N ASP A 275 -2.75 3.21 -11.09
CA ASP A 275 -1.50 2.55 -11.50
C ASP A 275 -1.14 2.94 -12.94
N GLU A 276 -2.14 3.20 -13.79
CA GLU A 276 -1.97 3.69 -15.16
C GLU A 276 -3.11 4.64 -15.56
N PRO A 277 -2.88 5.62 -16.45
CA PRO A 277 -3.94 6.47 -16.98
C PRO A 277 -5.05 5.62 -17.62
N GLY A 278 -6.26 5.69 -17.06
CA GLY A 278 -7.43 4.92 -17.51
C GLY A 278 -7.80 3.72 -16.63
N LYS A 279 -7.01 3.36 -15.62
CA LYS A 279 -7.39 2.35 -14.61
C LYS A 279 -8.27 2.96 -13.51
N SER A 280 -9.20 2.17 -12.98
CA SER A 280 -10.03 2.55 -11.83
C SER A 280 -9.16 2.95 -10.64
N ASP A 281 -9.72 3.78 -9.75
CA ASP A 281 -9.13 4.00 -8.43
C ASP A 281 -9.00 2.66 -7.72
N ALA A 282 -7.78 2.37 -7.30
CA ALA A 282 -7.50 1.17 -6.55
C ALA A 282 -7.06 1.54 -5.14
N VAL A 283 -7.62 0.82 -4.17
CA VAL A 283 -7.27 0.95 -2.76
C VAL A 283 -6.30 -0.16 -2.42
N HIS A 284 -5.09 0.21 -2.04
CA HIS A 284 -4.13 -0.70 -1.47
C HIS A 284 -4.23 -0.60 0.05
N VAL A 285 -4.49 -1.72 0.74
CA VAL A 285 -4.40 -1.81 2.20
C VAL A 285 -3.25 -2.76 2.53
N GLY A 286 -2.14 -2.18 3.01
CA GLY A 286 -0.97 -2.93 3.46
C GLY A 286 -0.98 -3.10 4.97
N PHE A 287 -0.69 -4.30 5.46
CA PHE A 287 -0.43 -4.60 6.88
C PHE A 287 1.04 -5.01 7.03
N SER A 288 1.80 -4.46 7.97
CA SER A 288 3.20 -4.86 8.20
C SER A 288 3.56 -4.90 9.70
N PRO A 289 4.27 -5.94 10.18
CA PRO A 289 4.67 -6.11 11.58
C PRO A 289 5.86 -5.22 11.95
N ASP A 290 6.71 -4.88 10.98
CA ASP A 290 7.95 -4.16 11.24
C ASP A 290 7.83 -2.73 10.73
N ALA A 291 7.56 -1.82 11.67
CA ALA A 291 7.47 -0.39 11.42
C ALA A 291 8.88 0.25 11.38
N GLN A 292 9.85 -0.37 10.70
CA GLN A 292 11.06 0.36 10.36
C GLN A 292 10.68 1.44 9.32
N PRO A 293 10.85 2.73 9.64
CA PRO A 293 10.36 3.84 8.84
C PRO A 293 11.19 4.07 7.56
N ASP A 294 11.96 3.08 7.11
CA ASP A 294 12.88 3.30 6.01
C ASP A 294 12.14 3.49 4.68
N ARG A 295 12.44 4.61 4.02
CA ARG A 295 11.58 5.27 3.03
C ARG A 295 11.42 4.52 1.69
N HIS A 296 12.01 3.34 1.57
CA HIS A 296 12.08 2.59 0.31
C HIS A 296 11.58 1.14 0.40
N ALA A 297 11.22 0.64 1.59
CA ALA A 297 10.82 -0.77 1.80
C ALA A 297 9.29 -0.99 1.78
N THR A 298 8.51 -0.11 1.13
CA THR A 298 7.05 -0.06 1.37
C THR A 298 6.24 -1.17 0.72
N GLU A 299 6.81 -1.90 -0.24
CA GLU A 299 6.12 -3.00 -0.92
C GLU A 299 6.64 -4.38 -0.51
N ASP A 300 7.90 -4.48 -0.08
CA ASP A 300 8.54 -5.78 0.12
C ASP A 300 8.27 -6.37 1.52
N HIS A 301 7.67 -5.61 2.45
CA HIS A 301 7.55 -6.00 3.87
C HIS A 301 6.10 -6.01 4.39
N ALA A 302 5.11 -5.84 3.51
CA ALA A 302 3.70 -5.85 3.91
C ALA A 302 3.18 -7.28 3.96
N VAL A 303 2.85 -7.83 5.14
CA VAL A 303 2.24 -9.17 5.34
C VAL A 303 1.11 -9.47 4.37
N PHE A 304 0.25 -8.46 4.17
CA PHE A 304 -0.92 -8.56 3.33
C PHE A 304 -1.10 -7.26 2.59
N VAL A 305 -1.26 -7.37 1.29
CA VAL A 305 -1.72 -6.29 0.42
C VAL A 305 -3.08 -6.68 -0.12
N ALA A 306 -4.10 -5.88 0.17
CA ALA A 306 -5.40 -5.97 -0.49
C ALA A 306 -5.52 -4.86 -1.54
N TRP A 307 -5.69 -5.22 -2.81
CA TRP A 307 -5.95 -4.27 -3.90
C TRP A 307 -7.43 -4.30 -4.28
N LEU A 308 -8.14 -3.20 -4.02
CA LEU A 308 -9.58 -3.10 -4.21
C LEU A 308 -9.88 -2.08 -5.30
N ALA A 309 -10.28 -2.57 -6.48
CA ALA A 309 -10.72 -1.71 -7.57
C ALA A 309 -12.23 -1.52 -7.49
N ALA A 310 -12.70 -0.28 -7.35
CA ALA A 310 -14.14 0.00 -7.37
C ALA A 310 -14.63 0.26 -8.80
N GLY A 311 -15.74 -0.37 -9.16
CA GLY A 311 -16.40 -0.18 -10.43
C GLY A 311 -17.60 0.76 -10.29
N HIS A 312 -17.71 1.73 -11.20
CA HIS A 312 -18.98 2.39 -11.49
C HIS A 312 -19.51 1.80 -12.80
N THR A 313 -20.56 1.00 -12.75
CA THR A 313 -21.30 0.60 -13.97
C THR A 313 -22.05 1.81 -14.46
N ARG A 314 -21.37 2.63 -15.25
CA ARG A 314 -21.99 3.75 -15.96
C ARG A 314 -22.54 3.18 -17.27
N ASP A 315 -23.60 2.38 -17.16
CA ASP A 315 -24.34 1.97 -18.35
C ASP A 315 -24.98 3.22 -18.95
N ALA A 316 -24.44 3.63 -20.10
CA ALA A 316 -24.73 4.91 -20.72
C ALA A 316 -26.16 5.04 -21.24
N ASP A 317 -26.93 3.95 -21.30
CA ASP A 317 -28.22 3.89 -21.99
C ASP A 317 -29.42 3.50 -21.11
N THR A 318 -29.24 3.26 -19.80
CA THR A 318 -30.35 2.87 -18.93
C THR A 318 -30.60 3.93 -17.86
N THR A 319 -31.80 4.54 -17.90
CA THR A 319 -32.35 5.42 -16.85
C THR A 319 -32.60 4.71 -15.51
N SER A 320 -32.11 3.48 -15.35
CA SER A 320 -32.16 2.76 -14.08
C SER A 320 -31.26 3.46 -13.06
N GLU A 321 -31.69 3.44 -11.80
CA GLU A 321 -30.92 3.97 -10.67
C GLU A 321 -29.46 3.51 -10.73
N PRO A 322 -28.49 4.39 -10.39
CA PRO A 322 -27.08 4.05 -10.40
C PRO A 322 -26.88 2.80 -9.56
N SER A 323 -26.55 1.70 -10.22
CA SER A 323 -26.29 0.44 -9.55
C SER A 323 -25.17 0.69 -8.54
N GLY A 324 -25.39 0.26 -7.29
CA GLY A 324 -24.45 0.51 -6.20
C GLY A 324 -23.01 0.14 -6.60
N SER A 325 -22.05 0.96 -6.14
CA SER A 325 -20.64 0.64 -6.25
C SER A 325 -20.36 -0.75 -5.69
N HIS A 326 -19.54 -1.52 -6.40
CA HIS A 326 -19.09 -2.83 -5.93
C HIS A 326 -17.57 -2.94 -6.07
N ILE A 327 -17.00 -3.88 -5.32
CA ILE A 327 -15.59 -4.23 -5.41
C ILE A 327 -15.41 -5.09 -6.67
N ARG A 328 -14.77 -4.57 -7.70
CA ARG A 328 -14.57 -5.31 -8.95
C ARG A 328 -13.50 -6.38 -8.80
N ASN A 329 -12.35 -6.02 -8.23
CA ASN A 329 -11.21 -6.91 -8.05
C ASN A 329 -10.71 -6.78 -6.60
N CYS A 330 -10.43 -7.91 -5.97
CA CYS A 330 -9.69 -8.00 -4.72
C CYS A 330 -8.43 -8.82 -4.97
N SER A 331 -7.24 -8.19 -4.90
CA SER A 331 -5.97 -8.91 -4.98
C SER A 331 -5.33 -9.02 -3.61
N LEU A 332 -5.04 -10.23 -3.15
CA LEU A 332 -4.39 -10.57 -1.90
C LEU A 332 -2.95 -11.03 -2.17
N SER A 333 -1.97 -10.31 -1.64
CA SER A 333 -0.57 -10.76 -1.64
C SER A 333 -0.16 -11.14 -0.22
N PRO A 334 -0.19 -12.43 0.17
CA PRO A 334 0.43 -12.88 1.41
C PRO A 334 1.97 -12.83 1.25
N LEU A 335 2.65 -12.24 2.21
CA LEU A 335 4.11 -11.99 2.18
C LEU A 335 4.82 -12.53 3.43
N LEU A 336 4.17 -13.33 4.28
CA LEU A 336 4.75 -13.73 5.56
C LEU A 336 4.41 -15.14 6.05
N ILE A 337 5.37 -15.61 6.85
CA ILE A 337 5.76 -16.97 7.24
C ILE A 337 4.79 -17.64 8.24
N ASP A 338 3.93 -16.89 8.92
CA ASP A 338 3.11 -17.42 10.04
C ASP A 338 1.64 -17.68 9.71
N LEU A 339 1.29 -17.65 8.42
CA LEU A 339 -0.07 -17.87 7.95
C LEU A 339 -0.61 -19.29 8.23
N ALA A 340 0.28 -20.25 8.53
CA ALA A 340 -0.07 -21.63 8.81
C ALA A 340 -0.91 -21.80 10.10
N THR A 341 -0.93 -20.79 10.98
CA THR A 341 -1.70 -20.81 12.24
C THR A 341 -2.91 -19.89 12.24
N THR A 342 -2.98 -18.92 11.33
CA THR A 342 -4.15 -18.05 11.12
C THR A 342 -5.39 -18.88 10.79
N THR A 343 -6.43 -18.69 11.59
CA THR A 343 -7.63 -19.51 11.57
C THR A 343 -8.44 -19.35 10.27
N LEU A 344 -8.85 -20.48 9.68
CA LEU A 344 -9.82 -20.65 8.58
C LEU A 344 -11.04 -19.69 8.65
N ARG A 345 -11.44 -19.28 9.86
CA ARG A 345 -12.55 -18.35 10.11
C ARG A 345 -12.38 -16.98 9.44
N SER A 346 -11.16 -16.47 9.34
CA SER A 346 -10.93 -15.09 8.85
C SER A 346 -11.20 -14.95 7.35
N VAL A 347 -10.92 -16.01 6.59
CA VAL A 347 -11.14 -16.07 5.14
C VAL A 347 -12.64 -16.13 4.83
N ASP A 348 -13.42 -16.86 5.64
CA ASP A 348 -14.88 -16.89 5.51
C ASP A 348 -15.51 -15.52 5.77
N THR A 349 -15.04 -14.80 6.79
CA THR A 349 -15.48 -13.43 7.05
C THR A 349 -15.15 -12.52 5.86
N LEU A 350 -13.98 -12.68 5.24
CA LEU A 350 -13.60 -11.91 4.05
C LEU A 350 -14.48 -12.23 2.85
N HIS A 351 -14.80 -13.51 2.65
CA HIS A 351 -15.74 -13.95 1.62
C HIS A 351 -17.14 -13.34 1.80
N VAL A 352 -17.66 -13.36 3.03
CA VAL A 352 -18.96 -12.76 3.35
C VAL A 352 -18.92 -11.24 3.18
N ALA A 353 -17.87 -10.58 3.67
CA ALA A 353 -17.72 -9.12 3.62
C ALA A 353 -17.57 -8.58 2.19
N ILE A 354 -16.82 -9.31 1.36
CA ILE A 354 -16.62 -8.97 -0.06
C ILE A 354 -17.88 -9.27 -0.87
N GLY A 355 -18.75 -10.18 -0.40
CA GLY A 355 -19.97 -10.55 -1.11
C GLY A 355 -19.65 -11.13 -2.48
N ILE A 356 -19.04 -12.32 -2.53
CA ILE A 356 -18.53 -12.99 -3.75
C ILE A 356 -19.50 -12.94 -4.95
N SER A 357 -20.81 -12.86 -4.75
CA SER A 357 -21.75 -12.67 -5.86
C SER A 357 -21.57 -11.37 -6.66
N GLN A 358 -20.89 -10.36 -6.09
CA GLN A 358 -20.70 -9.04 -6.68
C GLN A 358 -19.25 -8.74 -7.07
N THR A 359 -18.29 -9.55 -6.64
CA THR A 359 -16.91 -9.36 -7.07
C THR A 359 -16.63 -10.15 -8.33
N SER A 360 -15.82 -9.59 -9.22
CA SER A 360 -15.53 -10.25 -10.50
C SER A 360 -14.26 -11.10 -10.45
N LEU A 361 -13.37 -10.82 -9.48
CA LEU A 361 -12.06 -11.46 -9.38
C LEU A 361 -11.50 -11.40 -7.96
N LEU A 362 -11.08 -12.56 -7.43
CA LEU A 362 -10.17 -12.72 -6.30
C LEU A 362 -8.82 -13.19 -6.85
N HIS A 363 -7.82 -12.32 -6.74
CA HIS A 363 -6.47 -12.58 -7.21
C HIS A 363 -5.56 -12.89 -6.03
N VAL A 364 -4.88 -14.04 -6.01
CA VAL A 364 -3.87 -14.35 -4.98
C VAL A 364 -2.49 -14.31 -5.61
N LEU A 365 -1.63 -13.40 -5.14
CA LEU A 365 -0.30 -13.14 -5.68
C LEU A 365 0.78 -13.68 -4.73
N ALA A 366 1.61 -14.61 -5.21
CA ALA A 366 2.88 -14.97 -4.58
C ALA A 366 4.00 -14.19 -5.29
N ARG A 367 4.69 -13.32 -4.55
CA ARG A 367 5.69 -12.38 -5.10
C ARG A 367 7.08 -12.99 -5.19
N GLU A 368 7.49 -13.78 -4.20
CA GLU A 368 8.82 -14.37 -4.18
C GLU A 368 8.80 -15.89 -4.39
N GLU A 369 9.92 -16.40 -4.89
CA GLU A 369 10.18 -17.83 -5.05
C GLU A 369 10.47 -18.54 -3.72
N ASN A 370 10.45 -17.82 -2.60
CA ASN A 370 10.74 -18.41 -1.31
C ASN A 370 9.68 -19.48 -0.96
N ASP A 371 10.08 -20.52 -0.22
CA ASP A 371 9.20 -21.66 0.12
C ASP A 371 7.98 -21.23 0.95
N GLU A 372 8.11 -20.10 1.62
CA GLU A 372 7.19 -19.63 2.64
C GLU A 372 6.01 -18.88 2.02
N ASP A 373 6.23 -17.99 1.06
CA ASP A 373 5.21 -17.31 0.26
C ASP A 373 4.31 -18.34 -0.44
N HIS A 374 4.93 -19.38 -1.00
CA HIS A 374 4.20 -20.45 -1.66
C HIS A 374 3.36 -21.27 -0.67
N ARG A 375 3.91 -21.58 0.50
CA ARG A 375 3.18 -22.26 1.59
C ARG A 375 2.01 -21.41 2.10
N ALA A 376 2.22 -20.12 2.32
CA ALA A 376 1.22 -19.16 2.75
C ALA A 376 0.08 -19.05 1.72
N MET A 377 0.42 -18.89 0.44
CA MET A 377 -0.55 -18.94 -0.66
C MET A 377 -1.34 -20.24 -0.66
N LYS A 378 -0.68 -21.39 -0.48
CA LYS A 378 -1.32 -22.71 -0.43
C LYS A 378 -2.34 -22.83 0.71
N GLU A 379 -2.00 -22.34 1.89
CA GLU A 379 -2.90 -22.38 3.05
C GLU A 379 -4.12 -21.47 2.83
N VAL A 380 -3.90 -20.25 2.33
CA VAL A 380 -4.98 -19.32 1.95
C VAL A 380 -5.89 -19.98 0.92
N LEU A 381 -5.31 -20.60 -0.10
CA LEU A 381 -6.06 -21.26 -1.16
C LEU A 381 -6.85 -22.47 -0.69
N SER A 382 -6.22 -23.31 0.12
CA SER A 382 -6.85 -24.47 0.73
C SER A 382 -8.00 -24.05 1.63
N SER A 383 -7.85 -22.95 2.36
CA SER A 383 -8.92 -22.36 3.17
C SER A 383 -10.09 -21.91 2.29
N ILE A 384 -9.82 -21.10 1.25
CA ILE A 384 -10.83 -20.62 0.29
C ILE A 384 -11.61 -21.80 -0.32
N LEU A 385 -10.90 -22.85 -0.76
CA LEU A 385 -11.50 -23.98 -1.47
C LEU A 385 -12.15 -25.01 -0.56
N ARG A 386 -11.80 -25.07 0.73
CA ARG A 386 -12.44 -25.99 1.70
C ARG A 386 -13.70 -25.40 2.33
N HIS A 387 -13.71 -24.09 2.57
CA HIS A 387 -14.75 -23.42 3.35
C HIS A 387 -15.73 -22.60 2.53
N GLY A 388 -15.28 -21.99 1.42
CA GLY A 388 -16.23 -21.49 0.43
C GLY A 388 -17.06 -22.65 -0.10
N GLU A 389 -18.30 -22.42 -0.52
CA GLU A 389 -18.94 -23.37 -1.43
C GLU A 389 -18.01 -23.44 -2.65
N PRO A 390 -17.21 -24.52 -2.82
CA PRO A 390 -16.15 -24.53 -3.83
C PRO A 390 -16.80 -24.42 -5.20
N ALA A 391 -18.04 -24.92 -5.28
CA ALA A 391 -18.89 -24.76 -6.43
C ALA A 391 -19.26 -23.31 -6.73
N GLY A 392 -19.52 -22.44 -5.76
CA GLY A 392 -19.83 -21.04 -6.01
C GLY A 392 -18.60 -20.24 -6.46
N VAL A 393 -17.50 -20.34 -5.71
CA VAL A 393 -16.24 -19.62 -6.03
C VAL A 393 -15.66 -20.08 -7.36
N LEU A 394 -15.62 -21.39 -7.59
CA LEU A 394 -15.13 -21.95 -8.85
C LEU A 394 -16.15 -21.77 -9.99
N ALA A 395 -17.47 -21.64 -9.70
CA ALA A 395 -18.44 -21.40 -10.76
C ALA A 395 -18.40 -19.97 -11.29
N ALA A 396 -18.07 -19.01 -10.42
CA ALA A 396 -18.02 -17.63 -10.83
C ALA A 396 -16.73 -17.28 -11.62
N GLN A 397 -15.81 -18.22 -11.83
CA GLN A 397 -14.50 -18.01 -12.48
C GLN A 397 -13.65 -16.93 -11.80
N MET A 398 -13.87 -16.73 -10.50
CA MET A 398 -13.34 -15.55 -9.80
C MET A 398 -11.93 -15.74 -9.27
N LEU A 399 -11.44 -16.97 -9.09
CA LEU A 399 -10.12 -17.18 -8.52
C LEU A 399 -9.05 -17.15 -9.62
N VAL A 400 -8.08 -16.26 -9.46
CA VAL A 400 -6.84 -16.22 -10.24
C VAL A 400 -5.66 -16.25 -9.29
N LEU A 401 -4.74 -17.16 -9.55
CA LEU A 401 -3.50 -17.29 -8.80
C LEU A 401 -2.37 -16.83 -9.67
N THR A 402 -1.43 -16.12 -9.09
CA THR A 402 -0.27 -15.67 -9.81
C THR A 402 0.96 -15.86 -8.98
N CYS A 403 1.94 -16.52 -9.55
CA CYS A 403 3.24 -16.72 -8.96
C CYS A 403 4.29 -16.12 -9.89
N ALA A 404 5.13 -15.23 -9.37
CA ALA A 404 6.28 -14.70 -10.09
C ALA A 404 7.50 -15.57 -9.78
N CYS A 405 8.10 -16.18 -10.81
CA CYS A 405 9.23 -17.12 -10.70
C CYS A 405 10.27 -16.80 -11.77
N GLU A 406 11.53 -16.56 -11.39
CA GLU A 406 12.69 -16.26 -12.26
C GLU A 406 12.38 -15.54 -13.60
N GLY A 407 11.70 -14.40 -13.55
CA GLY A 407 11.38 -13.59 -14.74
C GLY A 407 10.20 -14.08 -15.58
N SER A 408 9.52 -15.13 -15.14
CA SER A 408 8.24 -15.62 -15.64
C SER A 408 7.11 -15.33 -14.64
N LYS A 409 5.89 -15.20 -15.16
CA LYS A 409 4.68 -15.00 -14.36
C LYS A 409 3.73 -16.14 -14.70
N ILE A 410 3.57 -17.09 -13.79
CA ILE A 410 2.57 -18.15 -13.94
C ILE A 410 1.23 -17.59 -13.48
N THR A 411 0.18 -17.84 -14.24
CA THR A 411 -1.18 -17.53 -13.82
C THR A 411 -2.02 -18.80 -13.89
N VAL A 412 -2.58 -19.22 -12.76
CA VAL A 412 -3.48 -20.37 -12.67
C VAL A 412 -4.88 -19.84 -12.37
N THR A 413 -5.80 -20.08 -13.30
CA THR A 413 -7.18 -19.66 -13.14
C THR A 413 -8.04 -20.78 -12.55
N THR A 414 -9.22 -20.40 -12.07
CA THR A 414 -10.29 -21.33 -11.72
C THR A 414 -10.54 -22.38 -12.80
N HIS A 415 -10.55 -21.98 -14.07
CA HIS A 415 -10.79 -22.87 -15.20
C HIS A 415 -9.69 -23.95 -15.31
N ASP A 416 -8.44 -23.58 -15.06
CA ASP A 416 -7.30 -24.51 -15.14
C ASP A 416 -7.39 -25.59 -14.06
N ILE A 417 -7.72 -25.20 -12.83
CA ILE A 417 -7.94 -26.11 -11.68
C ILE A 417 -9.08 -27.09 -12.01
N LEU A 418 -10.20 -26.59 -12.52
CA LEU A 418 -11.37 -27.41 -12.83
C LEU A 418 -11.13 -28.39 -13.99
N SER A 419 -10.39 -27.94 -15.00
CA SER A 419 -10.06 -28.71 -16.21
C SER A 419 -9.05 -29.82 -15.94
N MET A 420 -8.23 -29.67 -14.91
CA MET A 420 -7.21 -30.64 -14.54
C MET A 420 -7.83 -31.99 -14.09
N PRO A 421 -7.23 -33.15 -14.45
CA PRO A 421 -7.57 -34.43 -13.84
C PRO A 421 -7.45 -34.35 -12.31
N TRP A 422 -8.31 -35.08 -11.61
CA TRP A 422 -8.29 -35.14 -10.13
C TRP A 422 -7.64 -36.43 -9.63
N ALA A 423 -7.23 -37.32 -10.54
CA ALA A 423 -6.63 -38.61 -10.25
C ALA A 423 -5.41 -38.80 -11.15
N PHE A 424 -4.29 -39.18 -10.55
CA PHE A 424 -3.03 -39.44 -11.24
C PHE A 424 -2.49 -40.79 -10.79
N THR A 425 -1.88 -41.54 -11.70
CA THR A 425 -1.20 -42.79 -11.35
C THR A 425 0.29 -42.54 -11.31
N VAL A 426 0.91 -42.74 -10.15
CA VAL A 426 2.35 -42.58 -9.92
C VAL A 426 2.86 -43.84 -9.25
N ASP A 427 3.84 -44.50 -9.87
CA ASP A 427 4.43 -45.76 -9.38
C ASP A 427 3.37 -46.84 -9.07
N GLY A 428 2.32 -46.89 -9.88
CA GLY A 428 1.20 -47.83 -9.72
C GLY A 428 0.17 -47.45 -8.64
N ALA A 429 0.43 -46.42 -7.83
CA ALA A 429 -0.50 -45.87 -6.86
C ALA A 429 -1.36 -44.75 -7.49
N THR A 430 -2.67 -44.75 -7.22
CA THR A 430 -3.54 -43.65 -7.65
C THR A 430 -3.59 -42.56 -6.58
N VAL A 431 -3.13 -41.36 -6.93
CA VAL A 431 -3.13 -40.17 -6.09
C VAL A 431 -4.30 -39.28 -6.52
N PHE A 432 -5.20 -38.99 -5.58
CA PHE A 432 -6.30 -38.06 -5.83
C PHE A 432 -5.95 -36.66 -5.33
N LEU A 433 -6.11 -35.65 -6.18
CA LEU A 433 -5.84 -34.27 -5.81
C LEU A 433 -7.14 -33.55 -5.46
N ASP A 434 -7.15 -32.89 -4.30
CA ASP A 434 -8.17 -31.88 -3.99
C ASP A 434 -7.93 -30.59 -4.80
N PRO A 435 -8.90 -29.66 -4.90
CA PRO A 435 -8.74 -28.42 -5.66
C PRO A 435 -7.50 -27.59 -5.29
N GLY A 436 -7.06 -27.63 -4.02
CA GLY A 436 -5.87 -26.91 -3.57
C GLY A 436 -4.59 -27.59 -4.03
N GLU A 437 -4.54 -28.92 -3.95
CA GLU A 437 -3.43 -29.72 -4.49
C GLU A 437 -3.36 -29.64 -6.03
N GLN A 438 -4.50 -29.54 -6.72
CA GLN A 438 -4.55 -29.29 -8.17
C GLN A 438 -3.94 -27.94 -8.52
N ALA A 439 -4.27 -26.88 -7.79
CA ALA A 439 -3.69 -25.56 -7.98
C ALA A 439 -2.17 -25.56 -7.73
N GLU A 440 -1.71 -26.21 -6.66
CA GLU A 440 -0.28 -26.36 -6.36
C GLU A 440 0.47 -27.09 -7.48
N TRP A 441 -0.06 -28.24 -7.92
CA TRP A 441 0.52 -29.00 -9.03
C TRP A 441 0.61 -28.17 -10.32
N LEU A 442 -0.40 -27.35 -10.62
CA LEU A 442 -0.38 -26.47 -11.79
C LEU A 442 0.74 -25.44 -11.73
N MET A 443 1.09 -24.97 -10.54
CA MET A 443 2.16 -23.98 -10.32
C MET A 443 3.58 -24.58 -10.30
N ARG A 444 3.74 -25.91 -10.19
CA ARG A 444 5.06 -26.55 -10.06
C ARG A 444 5.94 -26.43 -11.31
N ASP A 445 5.35 -26.46 -12.50
CA ASP A 445 6.05 -26.50 -13.80
C ASP A 445 7.02 -25.34 -14.05
N SER A 446 6.94 -24.23 -13.32
CA SER A 446 7.83 -23.08 -13.56
C SER A 446 8.48 -22.49 -12.31
N CYS A 447 8.30 -23.12 -11.14
CA CYS A 447 8.85 -22.59 -9.88
C CYS A 447 9.68 -23.61 -9.09
N ARG A 448 9.24 -24.88 -8.97
CA ARG A 448 9.84 -25.82 -7.99
C ARG A 448 9.65 -27.29 -8.35
N GLY A 449 10.64 -27.87 -9.04
CA GLY A 449 10.68 -29.29 -9.35
C GLY A 449 9.65 -29.70 -10.40
N SER A 450 9.69 -30.97 -10.79
CA SER A 450 8.73 -31.48 -11.79
C SER A 450 7.36 -31.75 -11.17
N ARG A 451 6.29 -31.62 -11.95
CA ARG A 451 4.94 -32.06 -11.57
C ARG A 451 4.88 -33.52 -11.10
N ASP A 452 5.71 -34.39 -11.68
CA ASP A 452 5.78 -35.80 -11.31
C ASP A 452 6.43 -36.00 -9.95
N GLU A 453 7.47 -35.22 -9.64
CA GLU A 453 8.12 -35.21 -8.33
C GLU A 453 7.15 -34.79 -7.23
N TYR A 454 6.35 -33.74 -7.47
CA TYR A 454 5.29 -33.35 -6.54
C TYR A 454 4.30 -34.49 -6.25
N LEU A 455 3.87 -35.23 -7.29
CA LEU A 455 2.95 -36.34 -7.09
C LEU A 455 3.59 -37.51 -6.33
N ARG A 456 4.88 -37.79 -6.55
CA ARG A 456 5.64 -38.78 -5.79
C ARG A 456 5.76 -38.39 -4.33
N ASP A 457 6.11 -37.14 -4.04
CA ASP A 457 6.22 -36.61 -2.68
C ASP A 457 4.87 -36.67 -1.94
N LEU A 458 3.80 -36.29 -2.63
CA LEU A 458 2.45 -36.34 -2.07
C LEU A 458 1.99 -37.78 -1.79
N ALA A 459 2.31 -38.72 -2.68
CA ALA A 459 2.02 -40.15 -2.48
C ALA A 459 2.79 -40.70 -1.27
N ALA A 460 4.10 -40.41 -1.19
CA ALA A 460 4.95 -40.84 -0.09
C ALA A 460 4.49 -40.27 1.26
N GLU A 461 4.13 -38.98 1.31
CA GLU A 461 3.64 -38.33 2.52
C GLU A 461 2.32 -38.93 3.01
N ARG A 462 1.40 -39.25 2.09
CA ARG A 462 0.15 -39.93 2.43
C ARG A 462 0.39 -41.34 2.95
N ALA A 463 1.27 -42.11 2.31
CA ALA A 463 1.65 -43.45 2.77
C ALA A 463 2.26 -43.40 4.19
N ARG A 464 3.11 -42.42 4.46
CA ARG A 464 3.71 -42.18 5.78
C ARG A 464 2.66 -41.88 6.84
N LYS A 465 1.68 -41.01 6.54
CA LYS A 465 0.56 -40.72 7.45
C LYS A 465 -0.32 -41.94 7.72
N THR A 466 -0.56 -42.79 6.72
CA THR A 466 -1.33 -44.04 6.91
C THR A 466 -0.61 -45.00 7.86
N LEU A 467 0.72 -45.10 7.78
CA LEU A 467 1.51 -45.92 8.71
C LEU A 467 1.49 -45.35 10.14
N GLN A 468 1.52 -44.03 10.29
CA GLN A 468 1.63 -43.36 11.60
C GLN A 468 0.34 -43.39 12.41
N TYR A 469 -0.83 -43.27 11.79
CA TYR A 469 -2.12 -43.21 12.49
C TYR A 469 -2.85 -44.56 12.61
N GLY A 470 -2.26 -45.64 12.07
CA GLY A 470 -2.92 -46.94 11.95
C GLY A 470 -4.07 -46.88 10.94
N SER A 471 -4.43 -48.03 10.35
CA SER A 471 -5.54 -48.09 9.39
C SER A 471 -6.78 -47.40 9.97
N PRO A 472 -7.31 -46.34 9.34
CA PRO A 472 -8.54 -45.73 9.80
C PRO A 472 -9.63 -46.80 9.77
N SER A 473 -10.21 -47.07 10.95
CA SER A 473 -11.48 -47.78 11.08
C SER A 473 -12.43 -47.23 10.01
N ALA A 474 -13.10 -48.12 9.26
CA ALA A 474 -13.81 -47.90 8.00
C ALA A 474 -14.95 -46.85 8.04
N GLY A 475 -14.63 -45.61 8.41
CA GLY A 475 -15.46 -44.44 8.20
C GLY A 475 -15.35 -44.05 6.73
N ASN A 476 -16.49 -44.07 6.04
CA ASN A 476 -16.62 -43.74 4.62
C ASN A 476 -15.74 -42.54 4.23
N PRO A 477 -14.67 -42.73 3.42
CA PRO A 477 -13.97 -41.60 2.85
C PRO A 477 -14.96 -40.82 1.98
N ARG A 478 -15.12 -39.52 2.24
CA ARG A 478 -15.89 -38.61 1.34
C ARG A 478 -15.42 -38.90 -0.09
N GLN A 479 -16.33 -39.36 -0.97
CA GLN A 479 -15.95 -39.78 -2.32
C GLN A 479 -15.24 -38.64 -3.06
N PRO A 480 -13.94 -38.78 -3.40
CA PRO A 480 -13.24 -37.75 -4.13
C PRO A 480 -13.91 -37.60 -5.51
N GLY A 481 -14.37 -36.39 -5.85
CA GLY A 481 -15.08 -36.08 -7.09
C GLY A 481 -16.57 -35.76 -6.95
N GLU A 482 -17.16 -35.90 -5.77
CA GLU A 482 -18.56 -35.48 -5.52
C GLU A 482 -18.75 -33.96 -5.76
N TRP A 483 -17.75 -33.15 -5.42
CA TRP A 483 -17.74 -31.71 -5.68
C TRP A 483 -17.76 -31.37 -7.18
N LYS A 484 -16.99 -32.07 -8.04
CA LYS A 484 -17.04 -31.87 -9.50
C LYS A 484 -18.42 -32.23 -10.06
N ARG A 485 -19.08 -33.26 -9.51
CA ARG A 485 -20.46 -33.60 -9.89
C ARG A 485 -21.45 -32.52 -9.42
N LYS A 486 -21.25 -31.93 -8.24
CA LYS A 486 -22.05 -30.80 -7.73
C LYS A 486 -21.87 -29.55 -8.63
N ILE A 487 -20.63 -29.22 -8.99
CA ILE A 487 -20.30 -28.13 -9.94
C ILE A 487 -20.91 -28.36 -11.31
N ARG A 488 -20.70 -29.54 -11.92
CA ARG A 488 -21.28 -29.87 -13.22
C ARG A 488 -22.80 -29.84 -13.21
N ARG A 489 -23.46 -30.19 -12.08
CA ARG A 489 -24.91 -30.04 -11.91
C ARG A 489 -25.33 -28.57 -11.91
N VAL A 490 -24.67 -27.71 -11.14
CA VAL A 490 -24.95 -26.26 -11.09
C VAL A 490 -24.78 -25.60 -12.47
N PHE A 491 -23.74 -25.97 -13.23
CA PHE A 491 -23.53 -25.43 -14.58
C PHE A 491 -24.40 -26.06 -15.66
N GLY A 492 -24.74 -27.35 -15.51
CA GLY A 492 -25.65 -28.04 -16.42
C GLY A 492 -27.06 -27.44 -16.39
N SER A 493 -27.50 -26.88 -15.25
CA SER A 493 -28.76 -26.14 -15.14
C SER A 493 -28.66 -24.72 -15.70
N PHE A 494 -27.59 -23.97 -15.41
CA PHE A 494 -27.43 -22.58 -15.92
C PHE A 494 -27.32 -22.48 -17.45
N ARG A 495 -26.79 -23.50 -18.12
CA ARG A 495 -26.73 -23.53 -19.60
C ARG A 495 -28.06 -23.87 -20.28
N ARG A 496 -29.09 -24.33 -19.54
CA ARG A 496 -30.41 -24.64 -20.12
C ARG A 496 -31.36 -23.45 -20.14
N ASP A 497 -31.19 -22.47 -19.25
CA ASP A 497 -32.08 -21.30 -19.15
C ASP A 497 -31.69 -20.13 -20.07
N SER A 498 -30.66 -20.28 -20.91
CA SER A 498 -30.25 -19.29 -21.93
C SER A 498 -30.67 -19.65 -23.36
N ARG A 499 -31.58 -20.61 -23.54
CA ARG A 499 -32.22 -20.85 -24.84
C ARG A 499 -33.37 -19.86 -25.05
N ASP A 500 -33.03 -18.74 -25.68
CA ASP A 500 -33.80 -18.06 -26.72
C ASP A 500 -35.34 -18.12 -26.58
N PRO A 501 -35.99 -17.13 -25.95
CA PRO A 501 -37.41 -16.90 -26.17
C PRO A 501 -37.54 -16.17 -27.51
N ARG A 502 -38.15 -16.84 -28.49
CA ARG A 502 -38.69 -16.16 -29.67
C ARG A 502 -39.63 -15.02 -29.28
#